data_AF-A0A971VU06-F1
#
_entry.id   AF-A0A971VU06-F1
#
_cell.length_a   1.000
_cell.length_b   1.000
_cell.length_c   1.000
_cell.angle_alpha   90.00
_cell.angle_beta   90.00
_cell.angle_gamma   90.00
#
_symmetry.space_group_name_H-M   'P 1'
#
loop_
_entity.id
_entity.type
_entity.pdbx_description
1 polymer ?
#
loop_
_entity_poly.entity_id
_entity_poly.type
_entity_poly.pdbx_seq_one_letter_code
_entity_poly.pdbx_strand_id
1 'polypeptide(L)'
;MKRFAAFIMMCVLLLHLPVIAEEAKDLTASCEIKVASHAYTAKRVFDRDWDTYWSGENAGKKITIKSPEPIYGLYICWIDNPWDWTIEEKIGSQWQKTEFEPSSFMHAYYPLNGAKELRLYPTGKRKKWFGISEIFVLGEGEIPAYVQQWKAPGDSCDLMLVHAHPDDEVLFFGGLLPTYAGERQLNVVTCVLTPSTRNRTSELLNSLWTVGLTNYPVIGPFHDRYSNSLDKAFKEYGKTKTRRYAVELLRTYRPQVVVTHDINGEYGHGMHRLAANIMQYAFDAANDITKFSDAGQEFGPWQASKLYLHLYKDNQIVLDWDQPLSRFDGKTGFEIAQLGYEHHLSQHRYYQFKVEPKDSNYSSYHFGLANSTVGEDLLKNDFMENIK
;
A
#
# COMPACT_ATOMS: atom_id res chain seq x y z
N MET A 1 17.84 7.01 -77.70
CA MET A 1 18.53 6.25 -76.63
C MET A 1 17.97 6.65 -75.28
N LYS A 2 17.61 5.64 -74.47
CA LYS A 2 17.22 5.66 -73.04
C LYS A 2 15.83 6.24 -72.69
N ARG A 3 14.88 5.33 -72.42
CA ARG A 3 13.74 5.57 -71.52
C ARG A 3 13.90 4.61 -70.33
N PHE A 4 13.88 5.19 -69.13
CA PHE A 4 14.02 4.53 -67.83
C PHE A 4 12.80 3.64 -67.53
N ALA A 5 13.05 2.42 -67.03
CA ALA A 5 12.03 1.58 -66.41
C ALA A 5 12.00 1.89 -64.91
N ALA A 6 10.84 2.26 -64.38
CA ALA A 6 10.61 2.43 -62.95
C ALA A 6 10.22 1.08 -62.34
N PHE A 7 11.04 0.58 -61.43
CA PHE A 7 10.74 -0.57 -60.58
C PHE A 7 9.94 -0.06 -59.36
N ILE A 8 8.68 -0.48 -59.23
CA ILE A 8 7.89 -0.25 -58.02
C ILE A 8 8.26 -1.34 -57.02
N MET A 9 9.02 -0.96 -56.00
CA MET A 9 9.34 -1.80 -54.85
C MET A 9 8.16 -1.74 -53.87
N MET A 10 7.39 -2.82 -53.79
CA MET A 10 6.27 -2.94 -52.86
C MET A 10 6.82 -3.31 -51.47
N CYS A 11 7.01 -2.30 -50.61
CA CYS A 11 7.35 -2.50 -49.22
C CYS A 11 6.13 -3.03 -48.46
N VAL A 12 6.18 -4.31 -48.07
CA VAL A 12 5.22 -4.91 -47.13
C VAL A 12 5.57 -4.40 -45.73
N LEU A 13 4.79 -3.43 -45.25
CA LEU A 13 4.78 -3.01 -43.85
C LEU A 13 4.17 -4.16 -43.01
N LEU A 14 5.03 -4.94 -42.36
CA LEU A 14 4.63 -5.88 -41.31
C LEU A 14 4.18 -5.06 -40.10
N LEU A 15 2.88 -4.77 -40.03
CA LEU A 15 2.23 -4.30 -38.79
C LEU A 15 2.45 -5.37 -37.72
N HIS A 16 3.37 -5.12 -36.78
CA HIS A 16 3.46 -5.89 -35.55
C HIS A 16 2.25 -5.52 -34.71
N LEU A 17 1.16 -6.28 -34.84
CA LEU A 17 0.12 -6.28 -33.82
C LEU A 17 0.80 -6.70 -32.51
N PRO A 18 0.65 -5.95 -31.41
CA PRO A 18 1.13 -6.41 -30.12
C PRO A 18 0.46 -7.75 -29.85
N VAL A 19 1.26 -8.81 -29.68
CA VAL A 19 0.77 -10.04 -29.09
C VAL A 19 0.36 -9.65 -27.67
N ILE A 20 -0.95 -9.65 -27.42
CA ILE A 20 -1.46 -9.50 -26.06
C ILE A 20 -1.00 -10.77 -25.35
N ALA A 21 0.02 -10.64 -24.51
CA ALA A 21 0.45 -11.73 -23.66
C ALA A 21 -0.73 -12.06 -22.71
N GLU A 22 -1.08 -13.34 -22.64
CA GLU A 22 -2.20 -13.81 -21.82
C GLU A 22 -1.85 -13.64 -20.34
N GLU A 23 -2.81 -13.20 -19.52
CA GLU A 23 -2.61 -13.07 -18.08
C GLU A 23 -2.35 -14.46 -17.46
N ALA A 24 -1.41 -14.52 -16.51
CA ALA A 24 -1.03 -15.76 -15.85
C ALA A 24 -2.22 -16.35 -15.08
N LYS A 25 -2.55 -17.59 -15.41
CA LYS A 25 -3.64 -18.32 -14.77
C LYS A 25 -3.37 -18.55 -13.27
N ASP A 26 -4.36 -18.28 -12.43
CA ASP A 26 -4.37 -18.72 -11.03
C ASP A 26 -4.60 -20.25 -10.97
N LEU A 27 -3.54 -20.99 -10.67
CA LEU A 27 -3.51 -22.44 -10.55
C LEU A 27 -3.87 -22.93 -9.14
N THR A 28 -4.07 -22.03 -8.17
CA THR A 28 -4.16 -22.37 -6.73
C THR A 28 -5.18 -23.46 -6.45
N ALA A 29 -6.40 -23.33 -7.00
CA ALA A 29 -7.48 -24.28 -6.79
C ALA A 29 -7.20 -25.69 -7.37
N SER A 30 -6.29 -25.78 -8.35
CA SER A 30 -5.88 -27.04 -8.98
C SER A 30 -4.68 -27.70 -8.30
N CYS A 31 -4.01 -26.99 -7.39
CA CYS A 31 -2.82 -27.47 -6.71
C CYS A 31 -3.15 -28.37 -5.50
N GLU A 32 -2.30 -29.37 -5.26
CA GLU A 32 -2.23 -30.05 -3.97
C GLU A 32 -1.28 -29.26 -3.05
N ILE A 33 -1.86 -28.47 -2.14
CA ILE A 33 -1.11 -27.68 -1.14
C ILE A 33 -1.16 -28.37 0.21
N LYS A 34 0.00 -28.72 0.77
CA LYS A 34 0.15 -29.38 2.07
C LYS A 34 1.00 -28.54 3.01
N VAL A 35 0.58 -28.50 4.27
CA VAL A 35 1.35 -27.91 5.38
C VAL A 35 1.79 -29.01 6.34
N ALA A 36 3.00 -28.91 6.88
CA ALA A 36 3.62 -29.99 7.65
C ALA A 36 3.14 -30.09 9.11
N SER A 37 2.51 -29.06 9.67
CA SER A 37 1.93 -29.05 11.02
C SER A 37 0.54 -28.44 11.00
N HIS A 38 -0.33 -28.91 11.91
CA HIS A 38 -1.76 -28.58 11.92
C HIS A 38 -2.42 -28.75 10.53
N ALA A 39 -2.22 -29.91 9.89
CA ALA A 39 -2.69 -30.13 8.51
C ALA A 39 -4.20 -29.86 8.29
N TYR A 40 -5.02 -29.93 9.34
CA TYR A 40 -6.44 -29.57 9.29
C TYR A 40 -6.68 -28.07 8.96
N THR A 41 -5.67 -27.21 9.10
CA THR A 41 -5.72 -25.78 8.72
C THR A 41 -5.09 -25.51 7.36
N ALA A 42 -4.71 -26.52 6.57
CA ALA A 42 -4.06 -26.33 5.27
C ALA A 42 -4.85 -25.41 4.33
N LYS A 43 -6.19 -25.50 4.33
CA LYS A 43 -7.04 -24.65 3.49
C LYS A 43 -6.92 -23.15 3.79
N ARG A 44 -6.53 -22.79 5.01
CA ARG A 44 -6.34 -21.39 5.45
C ARG A 44 -5.16 -20.67 4.81
N VAL A 45 -4.39 -21.34 3.96
CA VAL A 45 -3.39 -20.66 3.14
C VAL A 45 -3.91 -20.33 1.76
N PHE A 46 -5.13 -20.76 1.40
CA PHE A 46 -5.71 -20.56 0.06
C PHE A 46 -7.25 -20.45 0.03
N ASP A 47 -7.89 -20.05 1.14
CA ASP A 47 -9.35 -19.96 1.23
C ASP A 47 -9.92 -18.58 0.90
N ARG A 48 -9.07 -17.61 0.53
CA ARG A 48 -9.44 -16.23 0.18
C ARG A 48 -10.10 -15.48 1.36
N ASP A 49 -9.83 -15.91 2.59
CA ASP A 49 -10.34 -15.32 3.83
C ASP A 49 -9.21 -14.74 4.69
N TRP A 50 -9.14 -13.41 4.75
CA TRP A 50 -8.10 -12.67 5.47
C TRP A 50 -8.15 -12.81 7.00
N ASP A 51 -9.26 -13.31 7.56
CA ASP A 51 -9.37 -13.61 8.98
C ASP A 51 -8.67 -14.92 9.35
N THR A 52 -8.51 -15.83 8.39
CA THR A 52 -7.84 -17.11 8.60
C THR A 52 -6.36 -17.05 8.23
N TYR A 53 -5.61 -18.05 8.70
CA TYR A 53 -4.18 -18.20 8.44
C TYR A 53 -3.68 -19.57 8.87
N TRP A 54 -2.52 -19.95 8.32
CA TRP A 54 -1.68 -21.01 8.85
C TRP A 54 -0.42 -20.42 9.48
N SER A 55 -0.19 -20.72 10.76
CA SER A 55 1.07 -20.37 11.45
C SER A 55 1.98 -21.56 11.72
N GLY A 56 1.49 -22.80 11.62
CA GLY A 56 2.23 -24.02 11.94
C GLY A 56 2.83 -24.09 13.36
N GLU A 57 3.50 -25.21 13.67
CA GLU A 57 4.35 -25.41 14.86
C GLU A 57 5.83 -25.22 14.52
N ASN A 58 6.65 -24.82 15.51
CA ASN A 58 8.07 -24.50 15.29
C ASN A 58 8.89 -25.66 14.69
N ALA A 59 8.62 -26.90 15.11
CA ALA A 59 9.29 -28.09 14.60
C ALA A 59 8.58 -28.53 13.30
N GLY A 60 9.10 -28.10 12.15
CA GLY A 60 8.61 -28.56 10.85
C GLY A 60 7.67 -27.61 10.13
N LYS A 61 7.88 -26.29 10.22
CA LYS A 61 7.23 -25.33 9.33
C LYS A 61 7.69 -25.56 7.88
N LYS A 62 6.82 -26.17 7.09
CA LYS A 62 7.05 -26.42 5.67
C LYS A 62 5.72 -26.45 4.94
N ILE A 63 5.71 -25.86 3.75
CA ILE A 63 4.62 -25.97 2.79
C ILE A 63 5.16 -26.73 1.58
N THR A 64 4.35 -27.62 1.02
CA THR A 64 4.64 -28.32 -0.24
C THR A 64 3.50 -28.06 -1.19
N ILE A 65 3.83 -27.69 -2.42
CA ILE A 65 2.87 -27.39 -3.47
C ILE A 65 3.15 -28.33 -4.63
N LYS A 66 2.13 -29.02 -5.12
CA LYS A 66 2.18 -29.77 -6.37
C LYS A 66 1.12 -29.23 -7.32
N SER A 67 1.54 -28.81 -8.49
CA SER A 67 0.67 -28.28 -9.53
C SER A 67 0.56 -29.24 -10.72
N PRO A 68 -0.62 -29.37 -11.35
CA PRO A 68 -0.74 -30.08 -12.62
C PRO A 68 0.02 -29.37 -13.77
N GLU A 69 0.22 -28.06 -13.65
CA GLU A 69 0.85 -27.17 -14.64
C GLU A 69 2.16 -26.56 -14.09
N PRO A 70 3.13 -26.17 -14.94
CA PRO A 70 4.32 -25.44 -14.50
C PRO A 70 3.97 -24.17 -13.70
N ILE A 71 4.70 -23.92 -12.61
CA ILE A 71 4.51 -22.74 -11.75
C ILE A 71 5.57 -21.69 -12.07
N TYR A 72 5.15 -20.49 -12.44
CA TYR A 72 6.03 -19.37 -12.79
C TYR A 72 5.99 -18.23 -11.78
N GLY A 73 5.08 -18.28 -10.81
CA GLY A 73 5.07 -17.30 -9.73
C GLY A 73 4.31 -17.74 -8.50
N LEU A 74 4.72 -17.20 -7.36
CA LEU A 74 3.94 -17.23 -6.12
C LEU A 74 3.65 -15.81 -5.67
N TYR A 75 2.39 -15.50 -5.39
CA TYR A 75 2.03 -14.30 -4.65
C TYR A 75 1.65 -14.72 -3.22
N ILE A 76 2.43 -14.28 -2.23
CA ILE A 76 2.31 -14.70 -0.84
C ILE A 76 1.92 -13.52 0.04
N CYS A 77 0.89 -13.72 0.86
CA CYS A 77 0.48 -12.82 1.93
C CYS A 77 0.85 -13.45 3.27
N TRP A 78 1.93 -12.97 3.87
CA TRP A 78 2.48 -13.40 5.14
C TRP A 78 1.64 -12.93 6.34
N ILE A 79 1.76 -13.65 7.46
CA ILE A 79 1.08 -13.23 8.71
C ILE A 79 1.78 -12.10 9.46
N ASP A 80 3.04 -11.86 9.13
CA ASP A 80 3.97 -10.90 9.73
C ASP A 80 5.11 -10.69 8.73
N ASN A 81 5.99 -9.72 8.98
CA ASN A 81 7.14 -9.44 8.12
C ASN A 81 8.01 -10.70 7.96
N PRO A 82 8.26 -11.15 6.72
CA PRO A 82 9.03 -12.35 6.50
C PRO A 82 10.49 -12.18 6.94
N TRP A 83 11.04 -13.18 7.62
CA TRP A 83 12.50 -13.29 7.82
C TRP A 83 13.10 -14.20 6.77
N ASP A 84 14.34 -14.63 6.96
CA ASP A 84 15.04 -15.51 6.05
C ASP A 84 14.27 -16.82 5.81
N TRP A 85 14.06 -17.15 4.54
CA TRP A 85 13.35 -18.35 4.12
C TRP A 85 13.80 -18.88 2.76
N THR A 86 13.29 -20.04 2.37
CA THR A 86 13.69 -20.74 1.14
C THR A 86 12.47 -21.20 0.35
N ILE A 87 12.57 -21.09 -0.97
CA ILE A 87 11.83 -21.90 -1.94
C ILE A 87 12.77 -22.93 -2.54
N GLU A 88 12.36 -24.19 -2.59
CA GLU A 88 12.98 -25.21 -3.44
C GLU A 88 12.04 -25.56 -4.60
N GLU A 89 12.56 -25.50 -5.82
CA GLU A 89 11.90 -25.91 -7.07
C GLU A 89 12.42 -27.28 -7.50
N LYS A 90 11.52 -28.24 -7.76
CA LYS A 90 11.94 -29.57 -8.24
C LYS A 90 12.11 -29.58 -9.75
N ILE A 91 13.36 -29.78 -10.19
CA ILE A 91 13.72 -29.91 -11.61
C ILE A 91 14.29 -31.32 -11.83
N GLY A 92 13.54 -32.15 -12.56
CA GLY A 92 13.84 -33.56 -12.68
C GLY A 92 13.83 -34.26 -11.32
N SER A 93 14.97 -34.83 -10.91
CA SER A 93 15.14 -35.48 -9.60
C SER A 93 15.81 -34.58 -8.55
N GLN A 94 16.19 -33.35 -8.90
CA GLN A 94 16.94 -32.45 -8.02
C GLN A 94 16.06 -31.30 -7.53
N TRP A 95 16.44 -30.75 -6.38
CA TRP A 95 15.85 -29.54 -5.81
C TRP A 95 16.79 -28.37 -6.05
N GLN A 96 16.34 -27.39 -6.83
CA GLN A 96 17.01 -26.11 -6.96
C GLN A 96 16.51 -25.18 -5.85
N LYS A 97 17.44 -24.60 -5.11
CA LYS A 97 17.17 -23.80 -3.92
C LYS A 97 17.33 -22.30 -4.21
N THR A 98 16.39 -21.50 -3.73
CA THR A 98 16.45 -20.03 -3.72
C THR A 98 16.20 -19.52 -2.30
N GLU A 99 17.12 -18.72 -1.77
CA GLU A 99 17.03 -18.13 -0.43
C GLU A 99 16.61 -16.66 -0.53
N PHE A 100 15.78 -16.25 0.42
CA PHE A 100 15.27 -14.89 0.53
C PHE A 100 15.67 -14.34 1.90
N GLU A 101 16.17 -13.11 1.90
CA GLU A 101 16.49 -12.36 3.11
C GLU A 101 15.21 -11.78 3.76
N PRO A 102 15.29 -11.31 5.03
CA PRO A 102 14.18 -10.61 5.66
C PRO A 102 13.64 -9.45 4.81
N SER A 103 12.33 -9.29 4.78
CA SER A 103 11.65 -8.22 4.05
C SER A 103 10.55 -7.58 4.91
N SER A 104 10.27 -6.31 4.65
CA SER A 104 9.16 -5.56 5.25
C SER A 104 7.83 -5.76 4.52
N PHE A 105 7.82 -6.47 3.39
CA PHE A 105 6.60 -6.67 2.59
C PHE A 105 5.85 -7.91 3.07
N MET A 106 4.68 -7.67 3.67
CA MET A 106 3.78 -8.75 4.07
C MET A 106 3.09 -9.38 2.87
N HIS A 107 2.83 -8.63 1.80
CA HIS A 107 2.31 -9.16 0.54
C HIS A 107 3.42 -9.05 -0.50
N ALA A 108 3.80 -10.15 -1.17
CA ALA A 108 4.92 -10.13 -2.10
C ALA A 108 4.81 -11.18 -3.21
N TYR A 109 5.23 -10.79 -4.41
CA TYR A 109 5.36 -11.68 -5.56
C TYR A 109 6.78 -12.24 -5.68
N TYR A 110 6.88 -13.53 -5.98
CA TYR A 110 8.12 -14.28 -6.15
C TYR A 110 8.09 -15.02 -7.51
N PRO A 111 8.87 -14.57 -8.51
CA PRO A 111 8.95 -15.26 -9.80
C PRO A 111 9.68 -16.59 -9.67
N LEU A 112 9.26 -17.58 -10.47
CA LEU A 112 9.75 -18.97 -10.48
C LEU A 112 10.03 -19.46 -11.91
N ASN A 113 10.61 -20.65 -12.02
CA ASN A 113 11.21 -21.17 -13.24
C ASN A 113 10.43 -22.33 -13.88
N GLY A 114 9.13 -22.47 -13.57
CA GLY A 114 8.26 -23.47 -14.20
C GLY A 114 8.30 -24.86 -13.56
N ALA A 115 8.78 -25.00 -12.32
CA ALA A 115 8.69 -26.28 -11.61
C ALA A 115 7.24 -26.64 -11.27
N LYS A 116 6.92 -27.94 -11.21
CA LYS A 116 5.59 -28.45 -10.82
C LYS A 116 5.48 -28.84 -9.35
N GLU A 117 6.60 -28.93 -8.65
CA GLU A 117 6.65 -29.31 -7.24
C GLU A 117 7.57 -28.32 -6.50
N LEU A 118 7.02 -27.69 -5.45
CA LEU A 118 7.70 -26.68 -4.64
C LEU A 118 7.75 -27.07 -3.17
N ARG A 119 8.76 -26.58 -2.47
CA ARG A 119 8.83 -26.61 -1.00
C ARG A 119 9.20 -25.24 -0.47
N LEU A 120 8.45 -24.76 0.52
CA LEU A 120 8.70 -23.50 1.19
C LEU A 120 8.97 -23.76 2.66
N TYR A 121 9.99 -23.15 3.25
CA TYR A 121 10.29 -23.28 4.68
C TYR A 121 11.14 -22.11 5.19
N PRO A 122 11.04 -21.73 6.48
CA PRO A 122 11.93 -20.73 7.05
C PRO A 122 13.34 -21.31 7.15
N THR A 123 14.31 -20.47 6.81
CA THR A 123 15.70 -20.69 7.18
C THR A 123 15.93 -20.03 8.53
N GLY A 124 17.07 -20.31 9.17
CA GLY A 124 17.44 -19.62 10.40
C GLY A 124 16.64 -20.00 11.66
N LYS A 125 16.85 -19.21 12.71
CA LYS A 125 16.45 -19.52 14.09
C LYS A 125 15.04 -19.02 14.45
N ARG A 126 14.49 -18.05 13.72
CA ARG A 126 13.26 -17.32 14.10
C ARG A 126 11.96 -17.92 13.56
N LYS A 127 11.88 -19.24 13.37
CA LYS A 127 10.78 -19.93 12.64
C LYS A 127 9.34 -19.55 13.02
N LYS A 128 9.08 -18.99 14.21
CA LYS A 128 7.74 -18.55 14.64
C LYS A 128 7.07 -17.56 13.66
N TRP A 129 7.83 -16.69 12.99
CA TRP A 129 7.29 -15.72 12.02
C TRP A 129 6.63 -16.40 10.80
N PHE A 130 7.14 -17.57 10.37
CA PHE A 130 6.78 -18.19 9.08
C PHE A 130 5.33 -18.70 9.13
N GLY A 131 4.43 -17.88 8.64
CA GLY A 131 3.02 -18.21 8.51
C GLY A 131 2.44 -17.43 7.36
N ILE A 132 1.42 -18.00 6.75
CA ILE A 132 0.81 -17.51 5.53
C ILE A 132 -0.69 -17.31 5.81
N SER A 133 -1.16 -16.11 5.50
CA SER A 133 -2.59 -15.80 5.42
C SER A 133 -3.15 -16.25 4.08
N GLU A 134 -2.39 -16.06 2.99
CA GLU A 134 -2.85 -16.38 1.65
C GLU A 134 -1.68 -16.67 0.68
N ILE A 135 -1.86 -17.59 -0.26
CA ILE A 135 -0.96 -17.90 -1.37
C ILE A 135 -1.74 -18.06 -2.68
N PHE A 136 -1.19 -17.47 -3.73
CA PHE A 136 -1.60 -17.69 -5.10
C PHE A 136 -0.47 -18.39 -5.86
N VAL A 137 -0.81 -19.44 -6.58
CA VAL A 137 0.12 -20.20 -7.44
C VAL A 137 -0.19 -19.82 -8.88
N LEU A 138 0.76 -19.19 -9.57
CA LEU A 138 0.53 -18.62 -10.90
C LEU A 138 1.25 -19.43 -11.98
N GLY A 139 0.55 -19.65 -13.09
CA GLY A 139 1.09 -20.24 -14.32
C GLY A 139 1.93 -19.26 -15.14
N GLU A 140 2.25 -19.62 -16.38
CA GLU A 140 2.93 -18.73 -17.33
C GLU A 140 1.99 -17.61 -17.79
N GLY A 141 2.50 -16.40 -17.96
CA GLY A 141 1.75 -15.27 -18.49
C GLY A 141 2.14 -13.94 -17.85
N GLU A 142 1.40 -12.88 -18.21
CA GLU A 142 1.52 -11.57 -17.57
C GLU A 142 1.05 -11.63 -16.12
N ILE A 143 1.72 -10.90 -15.23
CA ILE A 143 1.37 -10.90 -13.80
C ILE A 143 -0.03 -10.28 -13.64
N PRO A 144 -1.01 -10.99 -13.02
CA PRO A 144 -2.35 -10.48 -12.82
C PRO A 144 -2.38 -9.16 -12.06
N ALA A 145 -3.31 -8.28 -12.41
CA ALA A 145 -3.39 -6.94 -11.82
C ALA A 145 -3.57 -6.94 -10.28
N TYR A 146 -4.16 -7.99 -9.70
CA TYR A 146 -4.34 -8.12 -8.25
C TYR A 146 -3.05 -8.50 -7.50
N VAL A 147 -2.00 -8.93 -8.20
CA VAL A 147 -0.72 -9.35 -7.60
C VAL A 147 0.11 -8.12 -7.25
N GLN A 148 0.35 -7.94 -5.96
CA GLN A 148 1.03 -6.76 -5.44
C GLN A 148 2.54 -6.85 -5.67
N GLN A 149 3.06 -5.87 -6.40
CA GLN A 149 4.48 -5.70 -6.71
C GLN A 149 4.98 -4.40 -6.06
N TRP A 150 5.05 -4.41 -4.74
CA TRP A 150 5.40 -3.25 -3.93
C TRP A 150 6.84 -2.77 -4.15
N LYS A 151 7.00 -1.45 -4.11
CA LYS A 151 8.28 -0.76 -4.06
C LYS A 151 8.53 -0.26 -2.64
N ALA A 152 9.77 -0.36 -2.17
CA ALA A 152 10.12 0.30 -0.92
C ALA A 152 10.02 1.82 -1.14
N PRO A 153 9.38 2.57 -0.24
CA PRO A 153 9.34 4.02 -0.37
C PRO A 153 10.77 4.58 -0.34
N GLY A 154 11.06 5.55 -1.21
CA GLY A 154 12.35 6.24 -1.26
C GLY A 154 12.55 7.20 -0.08
N ASP A 155 13.61 8.01 -0.15
CA ASP A 155 13.93 9.04 0.86
C ASP A 155 13.31 10.43 0.55
N SER A 156 12.44 10.48 -0.45
CA SER A 156 11.68 11.65 -0.89
C SER A 156 10.33 11.22 -1.44
N CYS A 157 9.33 12.09 -1.38
CA CYS A 157 8.02 11.90 -2.01
C CYS A 157 7.37 13.23 -2.37
N ASP A 158 6.49 13.19 -3.38
CA ASP A 158 5.72 14.37 -3.80
C ASP A 158 4.61 14.65 -2.78
N LEU A 159 3.95 13.59 -2.32
CA LEU A 159 2.83 13.68 -1.38
C LEU A 159 2.93 12.57 -0.34
N MET A 160 2.72 12.94 0.92
CA MET A 160 2.54 12.01 2.03
C MET A 160 1.12 12.09 2.59
N LEU A 161 0.43 10.95 2.66
CA LEU A 161 -0.82 10.81 3.39
C LEU A 161 -0.57 10.13 4.73
N VAL A 162 -0.94 10.79 5.83
CA VAL A 162 -0.88 10.20 7.18
C VAL A 162 -2.30 10.00 7.70
N HIS A 163 -2.69 8.73 7.88
CA HIS A 163 -4.02 8.35 8.36
C HIS A 163 -3.93 7.47 9.62
N ALA A 164 -5.00 7.45 10.42
CA ALA A 164 -4.96 6.79 11.72
C ALA A 164 -5.07 5.27 11.61
N HIS A 165 -6.06 4.76 10.88
CA HIS A 165 -6.39 3.32 10.82
C HIS A 165 -6.53 2.80 9.37
N PRO A 166 -6.47 1.47 9.18
CA PRO A 166 -6.86 0.79 7.93
C PRO A 166 -8.34 0.96 7.55
N ASP A 167 -8.64 1.85 6.60
CA ASP A 167 -9.96 2.23 6.05
C ASP A 167 -9.98 3.74 5.81
N ASP A 168 -9.45 4.50 6.77
CA ASP A 168 -9.39 5.96 6.75
C ASP A 168 -8.82 6.51 5.43
N GLU A 169 -7.86 5.81 4.81
CA GLU A 169 -7.17 6.22 3.58
C GLU A 169 -8.11 6.41 2.39
N VAL A 170 -9.25 5.73 2.39
CA VAL A 170 -10.30 5.90 1.37
C VAL A 170 -11.58 6.52 1.94
N LEU A 171 -11.88 6.34 3.25
CA LEU A 171 -13.07 6.92 3.87
C LEU A 171 -13.06 8.46 3.79
N PHE A 172 -11.99 9.08 4.29
CA PHE A 172 -11.89 10.54 4.46
C PHE A 172 -11.03 11.21 3.40
N PHE A 173 -10.18 10.45 2.71
CA PHE A 173 -9.30 10.99 1.68
C PHE A 173 -9.72 10.62 0.25
N GLY A 174 -10.73 9.74 0.10
CA GLY A 174 -11.45 9.50 -1.15
C GLY A 174 -10.55 9.36 -2.38
N GLY A 175 -10.81 10.19 -3.39
CA GLY A 175 -10.11 10.16 -4.67
C GLY A 175 -8.64 10.61 -4.65
N LEU A 176 -8.06 10.94 -3.49
CA LEU A 176 -6.67 11.37 -3.38
C LEU A 176 -5.70 10.33 -3.95
N LEU A 177 -5.69 9.09 -3.44
CA LEU A 177 -4.73 8.08 -3.90
C LEU A 177 -4.95 7.67 -5.37
N PRO A 178 -6.19 7.43 -5.83
CA PRO A 178 -6.47 7.18 -7.25
C PRO A 178 -5.95 8.30 -8.16
N THR A 179 -6.13 9.56 -7.75
CA THR A 179 -5.74 10.72 -8.58
C THR A 179 -4.22 10.92 -8.57
N TYR A 180 -3.59 10.96 -7.40
CA TYR A 180 -2.20 11.35 -7.28
C TYR A 180 -1.22 10.19 -7.46
N ALA A 181 -1.48 9.04 -6.84
CA ALA A 181 -0.61 7.87 -6.96
C ALA A 181 -0.95 7.06 -8.23
N GLY A 182 -2.24 6.86 -8.49
CA GLY A 182 -2.72 6.12 -9.65
C GLY A 182 -2.54 6.90 -10.96
N GLU A 183 -3.44 7.84 -11.25
CA GLU A 183 -3.54 8.54 -12.53
C GLU A 183 -2.31 9.38 -12.83
N ARG A 184 -1.91 10.24 -11.91
CA ARG A 184 -0.77 11.16 -12.09
C ARG A 184 0.59 10.50 -11.85
N GLN A 185 0.61 9.28 -11.31
CA GLN A 185 1.83 8.52 -11.02
C GLN A 185 2.87 9.30 -10.21
N LEU A 186 2.42 10.17 -9.29
CA LEU A 186 3.31 10.84 -8.38
C LEU A 186 3.91 9.85 -7.39
N ASN A 187 5.09 10.19 -6.86
CA ASN A 187 5.71 9.44 -5.79
C ASN A 187 4.96 9.73 -4.49
N VAL A 188 3.94 8.93 -4.19
CA VAL A 188 3.11 9.05 -3.00
C VAL A 188 3.55 8.06 -1.92
N VAL A 189 3.66 8.51 -0.68
CA VAL A 189 3.90 7.64 0.49
C VAL A 189 2.71 7.73 1.43
N THR A 190 2.20 6.59 1.88
CA THR A 190 1.16 6.56 2.91
C THR A 190 1.76 6.09 4.23
N CYS A 191 1.24 6.60 5.35
CA CYS A 191 1.53 6.13 6.68
C CYS A 191 0.24 5.88 7.43
N VAL A 192 0.05 4.64 7.88
CA VAL A 192 -1.00 4.27 8.82
C VAL A 192 -0.43 4.30 10.23
N LEU A 193 -0.94 5.15 11.12
CA LEU A 193 -0.38 5.27 12.48
C LEU A 193 -0.61 4.01 13.31
N THR A 194 -1.81 3.43 13.19
CA THR A 194 -2.21 2.23 13.92
C THR A 194 -2.73 1.15 12.97
N PRO A 195 -1.91 0.19 12.52
CA PRO A 195 -2.31 -0.85 11.58
C PRO A 195 -3.32 -1.88 12.14
N SER A 196 -3.69 -1.78 13.42
CA SER A 196 -4.68 -2.64 14.06
C SER A 196 -4.29 -4.13 14.06
N THR A 197 -5.13 -5.00 13.52
CA THR A 197 -4.92 -6.46 13.44
C THR A 197 -4.35 -6.87 12.08
N ARG A 198 -3.74 -8.07 12.01
CA ARG A 198 -3.15 -8.60 10.77
C ARG A 198 -4.11 -8.58 9.57
N ASN A 199 -5.36 -9.03 9.76
CA ASN A 199 -6.37 -9.02 8.70
C ASN A 199 -6.59 -7.59 8.18
N ARG A 200 -6.73 -6.60 9.06
CA ARG A 200 -6.86 -5.18 8.68
C ARG A 200 -5.63 -4.64 7.96
N THR A 201 -4.42 -5.11 8.28
CA THR A 201 -3.23 -4.78 7.49
C THR A 201 -3.32 -5.35 6.07
N SER A 202 -3.77 -6.59 5.90
CA SER A 202 -3.99 -7.17 4.56
C SER A 202 -5.09 -6.44 3.79
N GLU A 203 -6.18 -6.06 4.44
CA GLU A 203 -7.25 -5.24 3.86
C GLU A 203 -6.72 -3.87 3.40
N LEU A 204 -5.91 -3.19 4.22
CA LEU A 204 -5.22 -1.96 3.84
C LEU A 204 -4.34 -2.15 2.60
N LEU A 205 -3.49 -3.18 2.58
CA LEU A 205 -2.60 -3.42 1.43
C LEU A 205 -3.40 -3.67 0.15
N ASN A 206 -4.50 -4.43 0.24
CA ASN A 206 -5.40 -4.65 -0.89
C ASN A 206 -6.07 -3.35 -1.36
N SER A 207 -6.60 -2.54 -0.42
CA SER A 207 -7.17 -1.21 -0.70
C SER A 207 -6.16 -0.31 -1.41
N LEU A 208 -4.96 -0.14 -0.83
CA LEU A 208 -3.89 0.72 -1.35
C LEU A 208 -3.46 0.31 -2.76
N TRP A 209 -3.33 -0.99 -3.02
CA TRP A 209 -2.99 -1.49 -4.35
C TRP A 209 -4.10 -1.20 -5.38
N THR A 210 -5.36 -1.45 -5.01
CA THR A 210 -6.54 -1.19 -5.85
C THR A 210 -6.68 0.29 -6.20
N VAL A 211 -6.36 1.20 -5.28
CA VAL A 211 -6.37 2.65 -5.53
C VAL A 211 -5.11 3.17 -6.24
N GLY A 212 -4.22 2.27 -6.69
CA GLY A 212 -3.09 2.58 -7.56
C GLY A 212 -1.79 2.96 -6.85
N LEU A 213 -1.68 2.80 -5.52
CA LEU A 213 -0.43 3.01 -4.81
C LEU A 213 0.52 1.82 -5.05
N THR A 214 1.76 2.11 -5.46
CA THR A 214 2.81 1.08 -5.63
C THR A 214 3.94 1.14 -4.60
N ASN A 215 4.04 2.24 -3.85
CA ASN A 215 4.97 2.32 -2.72
C ASN A 215 4.35 1.61 -1.51
N TYR A 216 5.13 0.76 -0.86
CA TYR A 216 4.67 0.06 0.35
C TYR A 216 4.37 1.08 1.45
N PRO A 217 3.21 0.96 2.14
CA PRO A 217 2.86 1.89 3.19
C PRO A 217 3.84 1.81 4.36
N VAL A 218 4.09 2.96 4.99
CA VAL A 218 4.77 3.01 6.27
C VAL A 218 3.80 2.52 7.34
N ILE A 219 4.11 1.36 7.92
CA ILE A 219 3.32 0.76 9.00
C ILE A 219 3.74 1.37 10.35
N GLY A 220 2.83 2.13 10.96
CA GLY A 220 3.07 2.84 12.21
C GLY A 220 3.25 1.91 13.42
N PRO A 221 4.04 2.33 14.42
CA PRO A 221 4.40 1.50 15.57
C PRO A 221 3.36 1.52 16.69
N PHE A 222 2.22 2.18 16.50
CA PHE A 222 1.21 2.37 17.53
C PHE A 222 0.16 1.28 17.44
N HIS A 223 -0.20 0.67 18.56
CA HIS A 223 -1.26 -0.33 18.61
C HIS A 223 -2.62 0.36 18.57
N ASP A 224 -3.59 -0.21 17.87
CA ASP A 224 -4.95 0.35 17.79
C ASP A 224 -5.66 0.25 19.16
N ARG A 225 -6.00 1.41 19.74
CA ARG A 225 -6.87 1.51 20.91
C ARG A 225 -7.89 2.61 20.72
N TYR A 226 -9.11 2.29 21.14
CA TYR A 226 -10.18 3.26 21.16
C TYR A 226 -9.83 4.52 21.97
N SER A 227 -9.80 5.65 21.28
CA SER A 227 -9.59 6.97 21.86
C SER A 227 -10.64 7.94 21.35
N ASN A 228 -11.25 8.71 22.24
CA ASN A 228 -12.29 9.70 21.93
C ASN A 228 -11.83 11.14 22.20
N SER A 229 -10.54 11.35 22.51
CA SER A 229 -9.97 12.68 22.69
C SER A 229 -8.47 12.66 22.42
N LEU A 230 -7.92 13.83 22.11
CA LEU A 230 -6.48 14.02 21.91
C LEU A 230 -5.70 13.71 23.20
N ASP A 231 -6.19 14.14 24.35
CA ASP A 231 -5.54 13.88 25.65
C ASP A 231 -5.47 12.39 25.97
N LYS A 232 -6.53 11.63 25.66
CA LYS A 232 -6.53 10.18 25.83
C LYS A 232 -5.54 9.51 24.88
N ALA A 233 -5.46 9.96 23.63
CA ALA A 233 -4.47 9.47 22.68
C ALA A 233 -3.03 9.76 23.15
N PHE A 234 -2.75 10.97 23.63
CA PHE A 234 -1.43 11.30 24.18
C PHE A 234 -1.08 10.53 25.45
N LYS A 235 -2.06 10.25 26.31
CA LYS A 235 -1.86 9.40 27.49
C LYS A 235 -1.46 7.98 27.10
N GLU A 236 -2.02 7.45 26.01
CA GLU A 236 -1.74 6.10 25.52
C GLU A 236 -0.38 6.00 24.84
N TYR A 237 -0.07 6.91 23.90
CA TYR A 237 1.09 6.76 23.00
C TYR A 237 2.27 7.68 23.35
N GLY A 238 2.06 8.65 24.25
CA GLY A 238 3.07 9.63 24.66
C GLY A 238 3.23 10.76 23.64
N LYS A 239 3.03 12.00 24.10
CA LYS A 239 3.14 13.21 23.26
C LYS A 239 4.51 13.39 22.62
N THR A 240 5.59 13.19 23.37
CA THR A 240 6.96 13.31 22.83
C THR A 240 7.26 12.21 21.82
N LYS A 241 6.85 10.96 22.09
CA LYS A 241 7.08 9.81 21.21
C LYS A 241 6.36 9.97 19.87
N THR A 242 5.09 10.35 19.90
CA THR A 242 4.26 10.54 18.69
C THR A 242 4.75 11.73 17.85
N ARG A 243 5.13 12.85 18.48
CA ARG A 243 5.74 13.98 17.78
C ARG A 243 7.11 13.64 17.18
N ARG A 244 7.93 12.87 17.89
CA ARG A 244 9.21 12.39 17.38
C ARG A 244 9.00 11.57 16.11
N TYR A 245 8.09 10.61 16.17
CA TYR A 245 7.75 9.76 15.02
C TYR A 245 7.33 10.59 13.80
N ALA A 246 6.45 11.58 13.97
CA ALA A 246 6.04 12.46 12.88
C ALA A 246 7.19 13.30 12.30
N VAL A 247 8.10 13.80 13.14
CA VAL A 247 9.32 14.51 12.67
C VAL A 247 10.25 13.59 11.90
N GLU A 248 10.48 12.37 12.40
CA GLU A 248 11.28 11.35 11.71
C GLU A 248 10.66 11.01 10.35
N LEU A 249 9.34 10.80 10.27
CA LEU A 249 8.65 10.57 8.99
C LEU A 249 8.93 11.66 7.96
N LEU A 250 8.78 12.94 8.35
CA LEU A 250 9.02 14.05 7.42
C LEU A 250 10.48 14.16 7.01
N ARG A 251 11.44 13.86 7.89
CA ARG A 251 12.87 13.90 7.55
C ARG A 251 13.32 12.72 6.70
N THR A 252 12.77 11.54 6.95
CA THR A 252 13.08 10.31 6.21
C THR A 252 12.53 10.37 4.79
N TYR A 253 11.26 10.77 4.61
CA TYR A 253 10.57 10.69 3.32
C TYR A 253 10.42 12.03 2.61
N ARG A 254 10.88 13.13 3.22
CA ARG A 254 10.99 14.47 2.63
C ARG A 254 9.81 14.85 1.72
N PRO A 255 8.55 14.81 2.22
CA PRO A 255 7.39 15.12 1.39
C PRO A 255 7.35 16.59 1.01
N GLN A 256 7.00 16.89 -0.24
CA GLN A 256 6.62 18.25 -0.64
C GLN A 256 5.27 18.64 -0.02
N VAL A 257 4.27 17.75 -0.12
CA VAL A 257 2.94 17.97 0.44
C VAL A 257 2.60 16.90 1.46
N VAL A 258 1.97 17.32 2.56
CA VAL A 258 1.44 16.41 3.59
C VAL A 258 -0.07 16.60 3.67
N VAL A 259 -0.82 15.50 3.71
CA VAL A 259 -2.27 15.49 3.93
C VAL A 259 -2.59 14.61 5.14
N THR A 260 -3.45 15.08 6.05
CA THR A 260 -3.92 14.28 7.19
C THR A 260 -5.30 14.73 7.67
N HIS A 261 -5.76 14.13 8.76
CA HIS A 261 -7.09 14.27 9.34
C HIS A 261 -7.46 15.70 9.78
N ASP A 262 -8.75 15.88 10.05
CA ASP A 262 -9.33 17.05 10.70
C ASP A 262 -8.80 17.22 12.14
N ILE A 263 -8.65 18.48 12.56
CA ILE A 263 -8.27 18.86 13.93
C ILE A 263 -9.30 18.38 14.98
N ASN A 264 -10.57 18.23 14.59
CA ASN A 264 -11.60 17.68 15.47
C ASN A 264 -11.77 16.16 15.31
N GLY A 265 -11.00 15.53 14.41
CA GLY A 265 -10.99 14.10 14.15
C GLY A 265 -12.29 13.59 13.55
N GLU A 266 -12.85 14.35 12.60
CA GLU A 266 -14.10 14.07 11.89
C GLU A 266 -15.25 13.83 12.87
N TYR A 267 -15.57 12.57 13.15
CA TYR A 267 -16.58 12.16 14.12
C TYR A 267 -16.10 12.19 15.59
N GLY A 268 -14.95 12.83 15.86
CA GLY A 268 -14.41 13.02 17.20
C GLY A 268 -13.34 12.01 17.62
N HIS A 269 -12.80 11.21 16.70
CA HIS A 269 -11.87 10.15 17.06
C HIS A 269 -10.51 10.69 17.53
N GLY A 270 -10.04 10.21 18.67
CA GLY A 270 -8.82 10.71 19.31
C GLY A 270 -7.56 10.47 18.49
N MET A 271 -7.49 9.38 17.72
CA MET A 271 -6.35 9.12 16.83
C MET A 271 -6.32 10.00 15.59
N HIS A 272 -7.48 10.44 15.10
CA HIS A 272 -7.55 11.36 13.96
C HIS A 272 -7.05 12.74 14.41
N ARG A 273 -7.52 13.21 15.58
CA ARG A 273 -7.01 14.41 16.24
C ARG A 273 -5.51 14.33 16.51
N LEU A 274 -5.02 13.15 16.92
CA LEU A 274 -3.58 12.92 17.13
C LEU A 274 -2.81 13.10 15.83
N ALA A 275 -3.23 12.47 14.74
CA ALA A 275 -2.61 12.59 13.42
C ALA A 275 -2.52 14.06 12.98
N ALA A 276 -3.64 14.79 13.03
CA ALA A 276 -3.69 16.22 12.73
C ALA A 276 -2.75 17.04 13.62
N ASN A 277 -2.71 16.75 14.93
CA ASN A 277 -1.86 17.50 15.87
C ASN A 277 -0.37 17.26 15.67
N ILE A 278 0.04 16.00 15.48
CA ILE A 278 1.46 15.67 15.35
C ILE A 278 2.03 16.12 14.00
N MET A 279 1.22 16.12 12.93
CA MET A 279 1.67 16.62 11.63
C MET A 279 1.79 18.14 11.58
N GLN A 280 0.89 18.89 12.23
CA GLN A 280 1.08 20.34 12.41
C GLN A 280 2.37 20.64 13.20
N TYR A 281 2.62 19.90 14.29
CA TYR A 281 3.88 20.05 15.03
C TYR A 281 5.11 19.70 14.18
N ALA A 282 5.04 18.60 13.43
CA ALA A 282 6.15 18.10 12.63
C ALA A 282 6.48 19.03 11.46
N PHE A 283 5.48 19.69 10.85
CA PHE A 283 5.68 20.62 9.75
C PHE A 283 6.70 21.72 10.09
N ASP A 284 6.62 22.28 11.30
CA ASP A 284 7.57 23.29 11.78
C ASP A 284 8.85 22.64 12.34
N ALA A 285 8.71 21.56 13.12
CA ALA A 285 9.82 20.97 13.86
C ALA A 285 10.81 20.18 12.99
N ALA A 286 10.38 19.66 11.84
CA ALA A 286 11.24 18.86 10.98
C ALA A 286 12.42 19.66 10.41
N ASN A 287 12.26 20.96 10.20
CA ASN A 287 13.32 21.85 9.69
C ASN A 287 14.30 22.32 10.77
N ASP A 288 13.94 22.20 12.05
CA ASP A 288 14.83 22.55 13.18
C ASP A 288 15.63 21.32 13.62
N ILE A 289 16.90 21.25 13.19
CA ILE A 289 17.81 20.14 13.51
C ILE A 289 18.01 19.90 15.01
N THR A 290 17.71 20.89 15.87
CA THR A 290 17.82 20.74 17.33
C THR A 290 16.64 19.99 17.94
N LYS A 291 15.49 19.94 17.25
CA LYS A 291 14.35 19.10 17.65
C LYS A 291 14.65 17.65 17.32
N PHE A 292 14.66 16.82 18.37
CA PHE A 292 15.07 15.41 18.29
C PHE A 292 16.44 15.30 17.60
N SER A 293 17.48 15.86 18.26
CA SER A 293 18.79 16.13 17.66
C SER A 293 19.48 14.90 17.08
N ASP A 294 19.26 13.73 17.66
CA ASP A 294 19.74 12.45 17.12
C ASP A 294 19.07 12.10 15.78
N ALA A 295 17.75 12.24 15.67
CA ALA A 295 17.06 12.11 14.38
C ALA A 295 17.48 13.22 13.39
N GLY A 296 17.79 14.42 13.90
CA GLY A 296 18.31 15.53 13.10
C GLY A 296 19.71 15.24 12.53
N GLN A 297 20.57 14.56 13.30
CA GLN A 297 21.88 14.10 12.85
C GLN A 297 21.78 12.97 11.83
N GLU A 298 20.83 12.06 12.00
CA GLU A 298 20.65 10.91 11.12
C GLU A 298 20.06 11.28 9.76
N PHE A 299 18.96 12.05 9.76
CA PHE A 299 18.18 12.31 8.53
C PHE A 299 18.35 13.73 7.96
N GLY A 300 18.91 14.66 8.75
CA GLY A 300 18.98 16.08 8.43
C GLY A 300 17.64 16.82 8.66
N PRO A 301 17.62 18.15 8.54
CA PRO A 301 16.38 18.93 8.59
C PRO A 301 15.57 18.76 7.29
N TRP A 302 14.24 18.88 7.39
CA TRP A 302 13.37 18.95 6.23
C TRP A 302 12.23 19.95 6.46
N GLN A 303 11.95 20.77 5.45
CA GLN A 303 10.78 21.65 5.43
C GLN A 303 9.82 21.16 4.34
N ALA A 304 8.68 20.62 4.75
CA ALA A 304 7.60 20.36 3.80
C ALA A 304 7.06 21.69 3.24
N SER A 305 6.61 21.65 1.99
CA SER A 305 6.10 22.84 1.29
C SER A 305 4.70 23.18 1.74
N LYS A 306 3.81 22.19 1.91
CA LYS A 306 2.40 22.39 2.25
C LYS A 306 1.87 21.31 3.20
N LEU A 307 0.97 21.71 4.11
CA LEU A 307 0.20 20.82 4.97
C LEU A 307 -1.29 21.08 4.80
N TYR A 308 -2.01 20.06 4.36
CA TYR A 308 -3.47 20.05 4.28
C TYR A 308 -4.07 19.20 5.38
N LEU A 309 -5.17 19.69 5.93
CA LEU A 309 -5.98 19.00 6.90
C LEU A 309 -7.39 18.82 6.33
N HIS A 310 -7.93 17.61 6.47
CA HIS A 310 -9.31 17.30 6.11
C HIS A 310 -10.28 18.23 6.87
N LEU A 311 -11.30 18.76 6.18
CA LEU A 311 -12.32 19.69 6.72
C LEU A 311 -11.80 20.97 7.40
N TYR A 312 -10.53 21.34 7.18
CA TYR A 312 -9.98 22.53 7.81
C TYR A 312 -10.62 23.80 7.26
N LYS A 313 -10.99 24.70 8.17
CA LYS A 313 -11.85 25.85 7.88
C LYS A 313 -11.15 26.99 7.13
N ASP A 314 -9.83 27.09 7.28
CA ASP A 314 -9.04 28.17 6.70
C ASP A 314 -8.44 27.68 5.38
N ASN A 315 -8.36 28.57 4.37
CA ASN A 315 -7.81 28.27 3.05
C ASN A 315 -8.37 26.99 2.41
N GLN A 316 -9.70 26.89 2.40
CA GLN A 316 -10.41 25.73 1.88
C GLN A 316 -10.18 25.51 0.38
N ILE A 317 -10.04 24.23 0.04
CA ILE A 317 -10.02 23.71 -1.32
C ILE A 317 -11.09 22.62 -1.45
N VAL A 318 -11.64 22.50 -2.66
CA VAL A 318 -12.62 21.46 -3.00
C VAL A 318 -12.07 20.70 -4.19
N LEU A 319 -11.72 19.44 -3.96
CA LEU A 319 -11.11 18.58 -4.97
C LEU A 319 -12.20 17.78 -5.68
N ASP A 320 -12.14 17.74 -7.00
CA ASP A 320 -13.17 17.07 -7.80
C ASP A 320 -12.80 15.63 -8.12
N TRP A 321 -13.26 14.70 -7.28
CA TRP A 321 -13.02 13.27 -7.47
C TRP A 321 -13.91 12.63 -8.53
N ASP A 322 -14.86 13.38 -9.09
CA ASP A 322 -15.82 12.89 -10.10
C ASP A 322 -15.26 12.96 -11.53
N GLN A 323 -14.01 13.41 -11.67
CA GLN A 323 -13.32 13.42 -12.96
C GLN A 323 -12.90 11.99 -13.35
N PRO A 324 -13.17 11.54 -14.60
CA PRO A 324 -12.80 10.21 -15.06
C PRO A 324 -11.28 10.07 -15.15
N LEU A 325 -10.76 8.97 -14.62
CA LEU A 325 -9.32 8.66 -14.62
C LEU A 325 -9.02 7.63 -15.72
N SER A 326 -8.14 8.00 -16.66
CA SER A 326 -7.83 7.17 -17.82
C SER A 326 -7.17 5.84 -17.46
N ARG A 327 -6.36 5.84 -16.40
CA ARG A 327 -5.69 4.64 -15.86
C ARG A 327 -6.68 3.61 -15.31
N PHE A 328 -7.88 4.05 -14.92
CA PHE A 328 -8.89 3.21 -14.31
C PHE A 328 -10.11 3.02 -15.22
N ASP A 329 -9.86 2.91 -16.53
CA ASP A 329 -10.89 2.67 -17.54
C ASP A 329 -12.04 3.69 -17.50
N GLY A 330 -11.72 4.94 -17.17
CA GLY A 330 -12.67 6.04 -17.09
C GLY A 330 -13.48 6.11 -15.79
N LYS A 331 -13.23 5.23 -14.81
CA LYS A 331 -13.79 5.38 -13.45
C LYS A 331 -13.25 6.64 -12.79
N THR A 332 -14.08 7.25 -11.98
CA THR A 332 -13.74 8.44 -11.20
C THR A 332 -12.86 8.09 -10.00
N GLY A 333 -12.13 9.08 -9.46
CA GLY A 333 -11.36 8.88 -8.23
C GLY A 333 -12.23 8.43 -7.06
N PHE A 334 -13.47 8.93 -6.98
CA PHE A 334 -14.43 8.51 -5.96
C PHE A 334 -14.85 7.04 -6.11
N GLU A 335 -15.17 6.59 -7.32
CA GLU A 335 -15.52 5.18 -7.59
C GLU A 335 -14.36 4.24 -7.28
N ILE A 336 -13.11 4.62 -7.59
CA ILE A 336 -11.94 3.79 -7.25
C ILE A 336 -11.70 3.74 -5.74
N ALA A 337 -11.92 4.84 -5.02
CA ALA A 337 -11.88 4.82 -3.56
C ALA A 337 -12.95 3.88 -2.98
N GLN A 338 -14.13 3.80 -3.60
CA GLN A 338 -15.17 2.83 -3.19
C GLN A 338 -14.71 1.39 -3.41
N LEU A 339 -14.07 1.08 -4.54
CA LEU A 339 -13.45 -0.24 -4.76
C LEU A 339 -12.34 -0.52 -3.74
N GLY A 340 -11.55 0.49 -3.36
CA GLY A 340 -10.59 0.37 -2.25
C GLY A 340 -11.29 -0.03 -0.94
N TYR A 341 -12.42 0.62 -0.62
CA TYR A 341 -13.20 0.33 0.58
C TYR A 341 -13.82 -1.07 0.58
N GLU A 342 -14.12 -1.65 -0.58
CA GLU A 342 -14.61 -3.04 -0.68
C GLU A 342 -13.62 -4.06 -0.10
N HIS A 343 -12.33 -3.73 -0.02
CA HIS A 343 -11.33 -4.59 0.62
C HIS A 343 -11.36 -4.56 2.15
N HIS A 344 -11.99 -3.58 2.80
CA HIS A 344 -12.11 -3.46 4.26
C HIS A 344 -13.30 -4.24 4.82
N LEU A 345 -13.41 -5.52 4.43
CA LEU A 345 -14.54 -6.41 4.76
C LEU A 345 -14.83 -6.48 6.26
N SER A 346 -13.79 -6.50 7.09
CA SER A 346 -13.90 -6.56 8.54
C SER A 346 -14.62 -5.33 9.13
N GLN A 347 -14.67 -4.21 8.39
CA GLN A 347 -15.32 -2.98 8.78
C GLN A 347 -16.75 -2.83 8.22
N HIS A 348 -17.14 -3.60 7.21
CA HIS A 348 -18.48 -3.49 6.58
C HIS A 348 -19.65 -3.82 7.52
N ARG A 349 -19.37 -4.47 8.66
CA ARG A 349 -20.36 -4.66 9.74
C ARG A 349 -20.84 -3.34 10.37
N TYR A 350 -20.12 -2.25 10.14
CA TYR A 350 -20.43 -0.92 10.64
C TYR A 350 -21.01 -0.05 9.52
N TYR A 351 -22.35 0.03 9.47
CA TYR A 351 -23.08 0.72 8.40
C TYR A 351 -22.75 2.22 8.27
N GLN A 352 -22.17 2.84 9.29
CA GLN A 352 -21.82 4.25 9.26
C GLN A 352 -20.56 4.55 8.43
N PHE A 353 -19.71 3.55 8.15
CA PHE A 353 -18.47 3.76 7.41
C PHE A 353 -18.71 3.55 5.92
N LYS A 354 -18.26 4.53 5.14
CA LYS A 354 -18.35 4.59 3.68
C LYS A 354 -17.35 5.64 3.19
N VAL A 355 -16.91 5.52 1.93
CA VAL A 355 -16.21 6.63 1.27
C VAL A 355 -17.12 7.85 1.30
N GLU A 356 -16.66 8.91 1.96
CA GLU A 356 -17.51 10.05 2.30
C GLU A 356 -17.82 10.90 1.06
N PRO A 357 -19.09 10.95 0.60
CA PRO A 357 -19.45 11.65 -0.63
C PRO A 357 -19.33 13.17 -0.47
N LYS A 358 -19.32 13.86 -1.62
CA LYS A 358 -19.14 15.31 -1.71
C LYS A 358 -20.05 16.13 -0.79
N ASP A 359 -21.30 15.70 -0.63
CA ASP A 359 -22.36 16.36 0.14
C ASP A 359 -22.43 15.92 1.62
N SER A 360 -21.53 15.03 2.06
CA SER A 360 -21.50 14.55 3.44
C SER A 360 -20.87 15.57 4.41
N ASN A 361 -21.22 15.47 5.70
CA ASN A 361 -20.60 16.28 6.76
C ASN A 361 -19.11 15.99 6.95
N TYR A 362 -18.63 14.84 6.45
CA TYR A 362 -17.24 14.40 6.49
C TYR A 362 -16.67 14.22 5.08
N SER A 363 -17.19 15.02 4.13
CA SER A 363 -16.91 14.92 2.70
C SER A 363 -15.41 14.80 2.41
N SER A 364 -15.05 13.71 1.72
CA SER A 364 -13.66 13.47 1.32
C SER A 364 -13.15 14.44 0.24
N TYR A 365 -13.97 15.39 -0.20
CA TYR A 365 -13.66 16.39 -1.23
C TYR A 365 -13.12 17.67 -0.60
N HIS A 366 -13.28 17.87 0.71
CA HIS A 366 -13.05 19.14 1.39
C HIS A 366 -11.80 19.12 2.27
N PHE A 367 -10.85 20.00 1.97
CA PHE A 367 -9.62 20.18 2.74
C PHE A 367 -9.36 21.66 2.96
N GLY A 368 -8.47 21.99 3.89
CA GLY A 368 -7.93 23.34 4.03
C GLY A 368 -6.42 23.32 4.17
N LEU A 369 -5.76 24.32 3.58
CA LEU A 369 -4.32 24.53 3.65
C LEU A 369 -3.96 25.13 5.02
N ALA A 370 -3.50 24.29 5.94
CA ALA A 370 -3.14 24.69 7.30
C ALA A 370 -1.81 25.43 7.37
N ASN A 371 -0.82 24.99 6.60
CA ASN A 371 0.49 25.62 6.53
C ASN A 371 1.05 25.57 5.11
N SER A 372 1.81 26.59 4.72
CA SER A 372 2.51 26.66 3.44
C SER A 372 3.79 27.48 3.55
N THR A 373 4.85 27.03 2.87
CA THR A 373 6.08 27.80 2.64
C THR A 373 6.17 28.35 1.21
N VAL A 374 5.16 28.06 0.38
CA VAL A 374 5.09 28.41 -1.05
C VAL A 374 3.90 29.31 -1.40
N GLY A 375 3.22 29.85 -0.38
CA GLY A 375 2.03 30.71 -0.55
C GLY A 375 0.71 29.92 -0.53
N GLU A 376 -0.40 30.66 -0.55
CA GLU A 376 -1.75 30.09 -0.59
C GLU A 376 -2.14 29.61 -1.99
N ASP A 377 -3.13 28.72 -2.05
CA ASP A 377 -3.74 28.27 -3.29
C ASP A 377 -4.64 29.35 -3.88
N LEU A 378 -4.42 29.66 -5.15
CA LEU A 378 -5.21 30.58 -5.94
C LEU A 378 -6.33 29.83 -6.68
N LEU A 379 -6.02 28.68 -7.28
CA LEU A 379 -6.97 27.86 -8.03
C LEU A 379 -7.79 26.96 -7.11
N LYS A 380 -7.20 26.52 -5.98
CA LYS A 380 -7.89 25.78 -4.91
C LYS A 380 -8.50 24.45 -5.37
N ASN A 381 -7.83 23.79 -6.30
CA ASN A 381 -8.28 22.54 -6.93
C ASN A 381 -7.18 21.48 -7.06
N ASP A 382 -5.99 21.71 -6.50
CA ASP A 382 -4.89 20.74 -6.51
C ASP A 382 -4.00 20.91 -5.26
N PHE A 383 -3.77 19.83 -4.50
CA PHE A 383 -2.79 19.81 -3.42
C PHE A 383 -1.38 20.26 -3.86
N MET A 384 -1.01 19.98 -5.12
CA MET A 384 0.31 20.26 -5.69
C MET A 384 0.43 21.68 -6.27
N GLU A 385 -0.59 22.54 -6.11
CA GLU A 385 -0.51 23.93 -6.56
C GLU A 385 0.71 24.64 -5.95
N ASN A 386 1.44 25.44 -6.74
CA ASN A 386 2.67 26.13 -6.36
C ASN A 386 3.89 25.25 -5.98
N ILE A 387 3.80 23.92 -6.13
CA ILE A 387 4.95 23.01 -6.00
C ILE A 387 5.75 23.01 -7.32
N LYS A 388 7.08 23.07 -7.23
CA LYS A 388 8.00 23.22 -8.38
C LYS A 388 8.70 21.92 -8.74
#